data_AF-W7TWZ4-F1
#
_entry.id   AF-W7TWZ4-F1
#
_cell.length_a   1.000
_cell.length_b   1.000
_cell.length_c   1.000
_cell.angle_alpha   90.00
_cell.angle_beta   90.00
_cell.angle_gamma   90.00
#
_symmetry.space_group_name_H-M   'P 1'
#
loop_
_entity.id
_entity.type
_entity.pdbx_description
1 polymer ?
#
loop_
_entity_poly.entity_id
_entity_poly.type
_entity_poly.pdbx_seq_one_letter_code
_entity_poly.pdbx_strand_id
1 'polypeptide(L)'
;MSSEGPPAPPPPPSNEIVDITDKIAKPECFVLNADPKYPWENLFMGDDRLQLRSDTDEQLILHLVFSEAVKVHSLNLVAPEMEAAPATVKLYLNKTSFSFDDAENIEPTQVLELTEEDYKAEKVTLLKFVKFQRVSSLTIFVENNNGADYTALSMLRLFGTPLQGTDVSKIQKQPAQG
;
A
#
# COMPACT_ATOMS: atom_id res chain seq x y z
N MET A 1 -32.92 -10.89 -36.89
CA MET A 1 -33.17 -9.99 -35.74
C MET A 1 -32.39 -10.57 -34.59
N SER A 2 -31.19 -10.03 -34.34
CA SER A 2 -30.32 -10.51 -33.25
C SER A 2 -30.85 -9.95 -31.95
N SER A 3 -31.46 -10.80 -31.14
CA SER A 3 -31.87 -10.45 -29.78
C SER A 3 -30.61 -10.46 -28.91
N GLU A 4 -29.99 -9.30 -28.71
CA GLU A 4 -29.07 -9.13 -27.58
C GLU A 4 -29.90 -9.34 -26.30
N GLY A 5 -29.60 -10.42 -25.57
CA GLY A 5 -30.16 -10.64 -24.25
C GLY A 5 -29.76 -9.50 -23.30
N PRO A 6 -30.48 -9.33 -22.18
CA PRO A 6 -30.11 -8.32 -21.20
C PRO A 6 -28.65 -8.54 -20.74
N PRO A 7 -27.89 -7.47 -20.49
CA PRO A 7 -26.54 -7.60 -19.94
C PRO A 7 -26.63 -8.42 -18.64
N ALA A 8 -25.69 -9.35 -18.47
CA ALA A 8 -25.61 -10.18 -17.28
C ALA A 8 -25.62 -9.28 -16.03
N PRO A 9 -26.33 -9.66 -14.94
CA PRO A 9 -26.23 -8.93 -13.69
C PRO A 9 -24.76 -8.87 -13.26
N PRO A 10 -24.29 -7.74 -12.71
CA PRO A 10 -22.93 -7.66 -12.21
C PRO A 10 -22.71 -8.79 -11.18
N PRO A 11 -21.53 -9.42 -11.16
CA PRO A 11 -21.23 -10.43 -10.15
C PRO A 11 -21.50 -9.87 -8.75
N PRO A 12 -21.99 -10.69 -7.80
CA PRO A 12 -22.13 -10.23 -6.42
C PRO A 12 -20.76 -9.70 -5.94
N PRO A 13 -20.73 -8.68 -5.08
CA PRO A 13 -19.47 -8.20 -4.54
C PRO A 13 -18.81 -9.34 -3.77
N SER A 14 -17.79 -9.96 -4.38
CA SER A 14 -16.97 -10.97 -3.73
C SER A 14 -16.31 -10.28 -2.55
N ASN A 15 -16.66 -10.68 -1.32
CA ASN A 15 -16.01 -10.15 -0.11
C ASN A 15 -14.61 -10.80 0.09
N GLU A 16 -14.00 -11.22 -1.01
CA GLU A 16 -12.70 -11.87 -1.08
C GLU A 16 -11.61 -10.81 -0.93
N ILE A 17 -10.63 -11.10 -0.09
CA ILE A 17 -9.46 -10.25 0.13
C ILE A 17 -8.43 -10.70 -0.90
N VAL A 18 -8.20 -9.86 -1.90
CA VAL A 18 -7.23 -10.05 -2.99
C VAL A 18 -6.11 -9.02 -2.88
N ASP A 19 -5.01 -9.24 -3.59
CA ASP A 19 -4.02 -8.18 -3.79
C ASP A 19 -4.64 -7.06 -4.64
N ILE A 20 -4.68 -5.85 -4.07
CA ILE A 20 -5.21 -4.64 -4.70
C ILE A 20 -4.08 -3.67 -5.11
N THR A 21 -2.83 -4.14 -5.05
CA THR A 21 -1.65 -3.34 -5.37
C THR A 21 -1.64 -2.93 -6.85
N ASP A 22 -2.15 -3.80 -7.73
CA ASP A 22 -2.35 -3.52 -9.17
C ASP A 22 -3.37 -2.37 -9.43
N LYS A 23 -4.22 -2.05 -8.45
CA LYS A 23 -5.20 -0.96 -8.58
C LYS A 23 -4.60 0.43 -8.33
N ILE A 24 -3.33 0.52 -7.93
CA ILE A 24 -2.64 1.78 -7.70
C ILE A 24 -2.40 2.50 -9.03
N ALA A 25 -2.96 3.70 -9.16
CA ALA A 25 -2.74 4.62 -10.27
C ALA A 25 -1.36 5.28 -10.10
N LYS A 26 -0.29 4.57 -10.48
CA LYS A 26 1.10 5.05 -10.35
C LYS A 26 1.36 6.49 -10.81
N PRO A 27 0.82 6.99 -11.96
CA PRO A 27 1.08 8.36 -12.39
C PRO A 27 0.49 9.45 -11.47
N GLU A 28 -0.48 9.10 -10.61
CA GLU A 28 -1.10 10.01 -9.65
C GLU A 28 -0.46 9.89 -8.25
N CYS A 29 0.41 8.89 -8.05
CA CYS A 29 1.11 8.67 -6.80
C CYS A 29 2.34 9.56 -6.71
N PHE A 30 2.75 9.88 -5.50
CA PHE A 30 3.99 10.61 -5.25
C PHE A 30 4.62 10.15 -3.95
N VAL A 31 5.91 10.41 -3.81
CA VAL A 31 6.67 10.17 -2.60
C VAL A 31 7.45 11.43 -2.24
N LEU A 32 7.49 11.78 -0.96
CA LEU A 32 8.30 12.88 -0.43
C LEU A 32 9.44 12.34 0.41
N ASN A 33 10.58 13.03 0.35
CA ASN A 33 11.84 12.65 0.99
C ASN A 33 12.35 11.26 0.55
N ALA A 34 12.16 10.86 -0.70
CA ALA A 34 12.75 9.64 -1.26
C ALA A 34 14.04 9.94 -2.02
N ASP A 35 15.06 9.11 -1.82
CA ASP A 35 16.30 9.17 -2.58
C ASP A 35 15.98 8.83 -4.05
N PRO A 36 16.32 9.70 -5.02
CA PRO A 36 16.03 9.46 -6.43
C PRO A 36 16.71 8.20 -7.01
N LYS A 37 17.75 7.66 -6.36
CA LYS A 37 18.38 6.38 -6.72
C LYS A 37 17.54 5.18 -6.32
N TYR A 38 16.64 5.36 -5.36
CA TYR A 38 15.81 4.32 -4.74
C TYR A 38 14.33 4.74 -4.80
N PRO A 39 13.74 4.86 -6.00
CA PRO A 39 12.37 5.35 -6.17
C PRO A 39 11.33 4.37 -5.62
N TRP A 40 10.17 4.90 -5.24
CA TRP A 40 9.05 4.13 -4.66
C TRP A 40 8.50 3.03 -5.59
N GLU A 41 8.69 3.17 -6.91
CA GLU A 41 8.26 2.18 -7.90
C GLU A 41 8.91 0.80 -7.68
N ASN A 42 10.12 0.79 -7.10
CA ASN A 42 10.86 -0.42 -6.74
C ASN A 42 10.05 -1.38 -5.87
N LEU A 43 9.21 -0.83 -4.97
CA LEU A 43 8.39 -1.58 -4.03
C LEU A 43 7.42 -2.56 -4.69
N PHE A 44 7.07 -2.33 -5.96
CA PHE A 44 6.08 -3.11 -6.71
C PHE A 44 6.71 -4.03 -7.75
N MET A 45 8.04 -4.06 -7.87
CA MET A 45 8.74 -4.86 -8.87
C MET A 45 8.99 -6.30 -8.41
N GLY A 46 8.92 -6.57 -7.10
CA GLY A 46 9.10 -7.91 -6.54
C GLY A 46 10.55 -8.40 -6.60
N ASP A 47 11.53 -7.49 -6.72
CA ASP A 47 12.96 -7.79 -6.67
C ASP A 47 13.52 -7.23 -5.36
N ASP A 48 14.02 -8.12 -4.49
CA ASP A 48 14.51 -7.79 -3.15
C ASP A 48 15.73 -6.84 -3.15
N ARG A 49 16.42 -6.72 -4.30
CA ARG A 49 17.54 -5.79 -4.47
C ARG A 49 17.08 -4.35 -4.69
N LEU A 50 15.81 -4.18 -5.05
CA LEU A 50 15.21 -2.88 -5.29
C LEU A 50 14.52 -2.42 -4.00
N GLN A 51 14.80 -1.19 -3.60
CA GLN A 51 14.28 -0.61 -2.38
C GLN A 51 13.85 0.84 -2.63
N LEU A 52 12.87 1.28 -1.86
CA LEU A 52 12.63 2.68 -1.56
C LEU A 52 13.50 3.06 -0.38
N ARG A 53 14.18 4.21 -0.47
CA ARG A 53 14.98 4.75 0.62
C ARG A 53 14.65 6.22 0.81
N SER A 54 14.70 6.71 2.04
CA SER A 54 14.62 8.15 2.30
C SER A 54 15.94 8.88 1.98
N ASP A 55 15.85 10.15 1.59
CA ASP A 55 16.99 10.94 1.11
C ASP A 55 17.73 11.65 2.25
N THR A 56 17.02 12.44 3.04
CA THR A 56 17.64 13.30 4.06
C THR A 56 17.62 12.68 5.46
N ASP A 57 16.48 12.12 5.87
CA ASP A 57 16.22 11.64 7.24
C ASP A 57 15.28 10.43 7.22
N GLU A 58 14.94 9.87 8.38
CA GLU A 58 14.02 8.73 8.55
C GLU A 58 12.56 8.99 8.11
N GLN A 59 12.14 10.25 7.99
CA GLN A 59 10.76 10.59 7.66
C GLN A 59 10.48 10.42 6.17
N LEU A 60 9.37 9.75 5.82
CA LEU A 60 9.01 9.53 4.43
C LEU A 60 7.49 9.56 4.26
N ILE A 61 7.00 10.21 3.20
CA ILE A 61 5.58 10.20 2.85
C ILE A 61 5.42 9.49 1.52
N LEU A 62 4.63 8.41 1.51
CA LEU A 62 4.22 7.71 0.30
C LEU A 62 2.72 7.90 0.10
N HIS A 63 2.35 8.61 -0.96
CA HIS A 63 0.96 8.86 -1.33
C HIS A 63 0.55 7.98 -2.50
N LEU A 64 -0.36 7.04 -2.23
CA LEU A 64 -0.87 6.08 -3.18
C LEU A 64 -2.31 6.45 -3.57
N VAL A 65 -2.53 6.65 -4.86
CA VAL A 65 -3.87 6.89 -5.42
C VAL A 65 -4.32 5.59 -6.09
N PHE A 66 -5.58 5.21 -5.89
CA PHE A 66 -6.17 4.06 -6.56
C PHE A 66 -7.01 4.52 -7.75
N SER A 67 -6.92 3.79 -8.86
CA SER A 67 -7.72 4.03 -10.08
C SER A 67 -9.23 3.90 -9.82
N GLU A 68 -9.60 3.10 -8.82
CA GLU A 68 -10.96 2.91 -8.34
C GLU A 68 -10.97 2.85 -6.82
N ALA A 69 -12.10 3.18 -6.21
CA ALA A 69 -12.20 3.08 -4.75
C ALA A 69 -12.12 1.61 -4.32
N VAL A 70 -11.30 1.33 -3.30
CA VAL A 70 -11.08 -0.02 -2.77
C VAL A 70 -11.38 -0.08 -1.28
N LYS A 71 -11.63 -1.29 -0.77
CA LYS A 71 -11.60 -1.60 0.66
C LYS A 71 -10.22 -2.12 1.01
N VAL A 72 -9.49 -1.47 1.90
CA VAL A 72 -8.17 -1.99 2.35
C VAL A 72 -8.39 -2.78 3.64
N HIS A 73 -7.99 -4.05 3.64
CA HIS A 73 -8.12 -4.93 4.79
C HIS A 73 -6.81 -5.03 5.57
N SER A 74 -5.71 -5.22 4.84
CA SER A 74 -4.39 -5.42 5.40
C SER A 74 -3.31 -4.92 4.44
N LEU A 75 -2.12 -4.72 4.97
CA LEU A 75 -0.94 -4.38 4.20
C LEU A 75 0.22 -5.30 4.56
N ASN A 76 1.16 -5.47 3.65
CA ASN A 76 2.41 -6.16 3.87
C ASN A 76 3.54 -5.22 3.49
N LEU A 77 4.50 -5.11 4.38
CA LEU A 77 5.70 -4.33 4.22
C LEU A 77 6.88 -5.28 4.38
N VAL A 78 7.90 -5.09 3.57
CA VAL A 78 9.19 -5.78 3.74
C VAL A 78 10.26 -4.70 3.72
N ALA A 79 11.16 -4.75 4.69
CA ALA A 79 12.31 -3.86 4.78
C ALA A 79 13.59 -4.66 4.51
N PRO A 80 14.60 -4.06 3.85
CA PRO A 80 15.87 -4.74 3.60
C PRO A 80 16.67 -4.92 4.89
N GLU A 81 16.54 -3.97 5.82
CA GLU A 81 17.28 -3.92 7.09
C GLU A 81 16.32 -3.51 8.20
N MET A 82 16.38 -4.18 9.35
CA MET A 82 15.44 -3.93 10.44
C MET A 82 15.64 -2.56 11.10
N GLU A 83 16.87 -2.09 11.20
CA GLU A 83 17.22 -0.77 11.76
C GLU A 83 16.62 0.37 10.92
N ALA A 84 16.62 0.21 9.59
CA ALA A 84 16.01 1.15 8.63
C ALA A 84 14.51 0.89 8.40
N ALA A 85 13.95 -0.17 9.00
CA ALA A 85 12.54 -0.47 8.85
C ALA A 85 11.70 0.56 9.63
N PRO A 86 10.57 1.04 9.08
CA PRO A 86 9.67 1.93 9.79
C PRO A 86 9.26 1.36 11.17
N ALA A 87 9.28 2.17 12.21
CA ALA A 87 8.78 1.76 13.53
C ALA A 87 7.34 2.26 13.69
N THR A 88 7.12 3.55 13.43
CA THR A 88 5.79 4.16 13.51
C THR A 88 5.34 4.62 12.13
N VAL A 89 4.22 4.06 11.69
CA VAL A 89 3.59 4.41 10.41
C VAL A 89 2.19 4.95 10.65
N LYS A 90 1.92 6.15 10.14
CA LYS A 90 0.63 6.82 10.20
C LYS A 90 -0.07 6.74 8.86
N LEU A 91 -1.32 6.31 8.86
CA LEU A 91 -2.13 6.13 7.67
C LEU A 91 -3.21 7.21 7.57
N TYR A 92 -3.33 7.81 6.38
CA TYR A 92 -4.34 8.82 6.07
C TYR A 92 -5.09 8.42 4.81
N LEU A 93 -6.40 8.65 4.79
CA LEU A 93 -7.27 8.25 3.67
C LEU A 93 -7.85 9.46 2.95
N ASN A 94 -8.05 9.29 1.64
CA ASN A 94 -8.82 10.20 0.79
C ASN A 94 -8.32 11.65 0.85
N LYS A 95 -6.99 11.81 0.83
CA LYS A 95 -6.30 13.10 0.71
C LYS A 95 -5.89 13.30 -0.75
N THR A 96 -5.97 14.52 -1.26
CA THR A 96 -5.56 14.87 -2.64
C THR A 96 -4.10 15.28 -2.69
N SER A 97 -3.60 15.84 -1.61
CA SER A 97 -2.21 16.24 -1.42
C SER A 97 -1.91 16.09 0.06
N PHE A 98 -0.68 15.74 0.39
CA PHE A 98 -0.27 15.49 1.76
C PHE A 98 1.20 15.89 1.92
N SER A 99 1.46 16.70 2.94
CA SER A 99 2.79 17.19 3.28
C SER A 99 3.15 16.81 4.72
N PHE A 100 4.39 17.08 5.12
CA PHE A 100 4.81 16.85 6.52
C PHE A 100 4.03 17.73 7.51
N ASP A 101 3.69 18.96 7.12
CA ASP A 101 2.83 19.83 7.95
C ASP A 101 1.43 19.23 8.14
N ASP A 102 0.86 18.64 7.09
CA ASP A 102 -0.41 17.91 7.21
C ASP A 102 -0.28 16.70 8.15
N ALA A 103 0.86 16.01 8.13
CA ALA A 103 1.12 14.84 8.99
C ALA A 103 1.10 15.19 10.48
N GLU A 104 1.55 16.39 10.83
CA GLU A 104 1.57 16.90 12.20
C GLU A 104 0.22 17.48 12.64
N ASN A 105 -0.51 18.13 11.72
CA ASN A 105 -1.76 18.83 12.04
C ASN A 105 -3.02 17.95 11.89
N ILE A 106 -2.98 16.89 11.10
CA ILE A 106 -4.14 16.03 10.82
C ILE A 106 -4.06 14.76 11.66
N GLU A 107 -5.18 14.38 12.27
CA GLU A 107 -5.27 13.10 12.99
C GLU A 107 -5.17 11.92 11.99
N PRO A 108 -4.25 10.98 12.22
CA PRO A 108 -4.13 9.79 11.38
C PRO A 108 -5.36 8.90 11.53
N THR A 109 -5.81 8.31 10.42
CA THR A 109 -6.93 7.36 10.44
C THR A 109 -6.57 6.11 11.26
N GLN A 110 -5.31 5.69 11.17
CA GLN A 110 -4.75 4.63 11.98
C GLN A 110 -3.25 4.86 12.13
N VAL A 111 -2.75 4.64 13.34
CA VAL A 111 -1.31 4.53 13.62
C VAL A 111 -0.98 3.04 13.71
N LEU A 112 0.11 2.66 13.08
CA LEU A 112 0.70 1.32 13.10
C LEU A 112 2.04 1.41 13.81
N GLU A 113 2.17 0.65 14.89
CA GLU A 113 3.45 0.38 15.54
C GLU A 113 3.92 -0.96 14.98
N LEU A 114 4.88 -0.92 14.07
CA LEU A 114 5.37 -2.09 13.36
C LEU A 114 6.54 -2.69 14.11
N THR A 115 6.52 -4.02 14.25
CA THR A 115 7.60 -4.77 14.89
C THR A 115 8.40 -5.53 13.85
N GLU A 116 9.53 -6.11 14.25
CA GLU A 116 10.36 -6.90 13.35
C GLU A 116 9.59 -8.05 12.67
N GLU A 117 8.56 -8.56 13.34
CA GLU A 117 7.74 -9.62 12.78
C GLU A 117 6.85 -9.17 11.63
N ASP A 118 6.42 -7.90 11.63
CA ASP A 118 5.55 -7.31 10.59
C ASP A 118 6.25 -7.14 9.25
N TYR A 119 7.58 -7.16 9.24
CA TYR A 119 8.41 -7.07 8.03
C TYR A 119 8.67 -8.40 7.32
N LYS A 120 8.13 -9.50 7.87
CA LYS A 120 8.24 -10.82 7.23
C LYS A 120 7.38 -10.85 5.96
N ALA A 121 7.96 -11.29 4.84
CA ALA A 121 7.29 -11.33 3.53
C ALA A 121 5.95 -12.08 3.51
N GLU A 122 5.74 -13.04 4.41
CA GLU A 122 4.50 -13.83 4.51
C GLU A 122 3.48 -13.25 5.50
N LYS A 123 3.86 -12.25 6.31
CA LYS A 123 2.99 -11.67 7.34
C LYS A 123 2.28 -10.44 6.80
N VAL A 124 0.99 -10.31 7.08
CA VAL A 124 0.20 -9.13 6.76
C VAL A 124 -0.17 -8.41 8.05
N THR A 125 0.04 -7.10 8.08
CA THR A 125 -0.42 -6.22 9.16
C THR A 125 -1.88 -5.89 8.92
N LEU A 126 -2.75 -6.29 9.84
CA LEU A 126 -4.19 -6.07 9.77
C LEU A 126 -4.52 -4.59 10.06
N LEU A 127 -5.30 -3.99 9.18
CA LEU A 127 -5.83 -2.64 9.39
C LEU A 127 -7.20 -2.70 10.05
N LYS A 128 -7.64 -1.58 10.63
CA LYS A 128 -9.00 -1.40 11.13
C LYS A 128 -9.95 -1.26 9.95
N PHE A 129 -10.17 -2.34 9.20
CA PHE A 129 -10.87 -2.36 7.90
C PHE A 129 -12.23 -1.60 7.91
N VAL A 130 -12.90 -1.49 9.06
CA VAL A 130 -14.10 -0.68 9.29
C VAL A 130 -13.93 0.80 8.93
N LYS A 131 -12.71 1.35 9.06
CA LYS A 131 -12.34 2.71 8.64
C LYS A 131 -11.91 2.77 7.17
N PHE A 132 -11.51 1.64 6.60
CA PHE A 132 -10.96 1.50 5.25
C PHE A 132 -12.00 0.88 4.28
N GLN A 133 -13.27 1.22 4.45
CA GLN A 133 -14.36 0.70 3.60
C GLN A 133 -14.43 1.36 2.20
N ARG A 134 -13.85 2.54 2.04
CA ARG A 134 -13.82 3.27 0.78
C ARG A 134 -12.59 4.16 0.72
N VAL A 135 -11.55 3.64 0.09
CA VAL A 135 -10.24 4.26 -0.04
C VAL A 135 -10.00 4.58 -1.51
N SER A 136 -10.00 5.86 -1.86
CA SER A 136 -9.58 6.36 -3.16
C SER A 136 -8.10 6.73 -3.18
N SER A 137 -7.56 7.19 -2.04
CA SER A 137 -6.13 7.40 -1.85
C SER A 137 -5.73 6.99 -0.43
N LEU A 138 -4.53 6.44 -0.30
CA LEU A 138 -3.89 6.03 0.94
C LEU A 138 -2.54 6.74 1.05
N THR A 139 -2.37 7.55 2.08
CA THR A 139 -1.08 8.14 2.42
C THR A 139 -0.46 7.36 3.57
N ILE A 140 0.77 6.93 3.38
CA ILE A 140 1.60 6.24 4.35
C ILE A 140 2.68 7.23 4.77
N PHE A 141 2.62 7.72 5.99
CA PHE A 141 3.65 8.56 6.58
C PHE A 141 4.48 7.74 7.56
N VAL A 142 5.78 7.66 7.33
CA VAL A 142 6.74 7.09 8.26
C VAL A 142 7.23 8.23 9.16
N GLU A 143 6.92 8.12 10.45
CA GLU A 143 7.34 9.12 11.45
C GLU A 143 8.77 8.86 11.93
N ASN A 144 9.11 7.59 12.17
CA ASN A 144 10.43 7.16 12.61
C ASN A 144 10.69 5.68 12.24
N ASN A 145 11.95 5.26 12.31
CA ASN A 145 12.39 3.88 12.09
C ASN A 145 12.93 3.26 13.40
N ASN A 146 13.55 2.08 13.32
CA ASN A 146 14.08 1.34 14.47
C ASN A 146 15.51 1.75 14.93
N GLY A 147 16.08 2.82 14.36
CA GLY A 147 17.34 3.41 14.83
C GLY A 147 18.37 3.75 13.76
N ALA A 148 18.05 3.62 12.47
CA ALA A 148 18.92 4.05 11.37
C ALA A 148 18.71 5.54 11.02
N ASP A 149 19.68 6.17 10.35
CA ASP A 149 19.54 7.56 9.88
C ASP A 149 18.58 7.70 8.66
N TYR A 150 18.18 6.57 8.05
CA TYR A 150 17.30 6.53 6.89
C TYR A 150 16.26 5.43 7.02
N THR A 151 15.13 5.60 6.36
CA THR A 151 14.10 4.57 6.23
C THR A 151 14.25 3.85 4.90
N ALA A 152 14.14 2.52 4.92
CA ALA A 152 14.16 1.70 3.72
C ALA A 152 13.05 0.65 3.69
N LEU A 153 12.49 0.42 2.51
CA LEU A 153 11.47 -0.58 2.24
C LEU A 153 11.80 -1.30 0.93
N SER A 154 11.75 -2.63 0.90
CA SER A 154 11.96 -3.43 -0.32
C SER A 154 10.65 -3.77 -1.01
N MET A 155 9.57 -3.98 -0.25
CA MET A 155 8.27 -4.34 -0.82
C MET A 155 7.12 -3.71 -0.07
N LEU A 156 6.07 -3.33 -0.82
CA LEU A 156 4.78 -2.93 -0.30
C LEU A 156 3.69 -3.64 -1.07
N ARG A 157 2.79 -4.32 -0.35
CA ARG A 157 1.56 -4.89 -0.91
C ARG A 157 0.36 -4.49 -0.10
N LEU A 158 -0.75 -4.27 -0.78
CA LEU A 158 -2.03 -3.92 -0.18
C LEU A 158 -3.04 -5.02 -0.51
N PHE A 159 -3.74 -5.49 0.51
CA PHE A 159 -4.74 -6.54 0.38
C PHE A 159 -6.11 -6.01 0.77
N GLY A 160 -7.11 -6.36 -0.02
CA GLY A 160 -8.41 -5.74 0.08
C GLY A 160 -9.42 -6.24 -0.93
N THR A 161 -10.50 -5.48 -1.10
CA THR A 161 -11.56 -5.80 -2.04
C THR A 161 -11.87 -4.57 -2.89
N PRO A 162 -11.78 -4.63 -4.22
CA PRO A 162 -12.17 -3.52 -5.07
C PRO A 162 -13.68 -3.26 -4.93
N LEU A 163 -14.11 -1.98 -4.89
CA LEU A 163 -15.54 -1.66 -4.79
C LEU A 163 -16.26 -1.84 -6.12
N GLN A 164 -15.55 -1.75 -7.25
CA GLN A 164 -16.10 -2.05 -8.56
C GLN A 164 -15.63 -3.45 -8.95
N GLY A 165 -16.59 -4.32 -9.32
CA GLY A 165 -16.33 -5.72 -9.66
C GLY A 165 -15.53 -5.84 -10.94
N THR A 166 -14.22 -5.63 -10.88
CA THR A 166 -13.33 -6.11 -11.94
C THR A 166 -13.19 -7.62 -11.73
N ASP A 167 -13.69 -8.42 -12.66
CA ASP A 167 -13.53 -9.87 -12.71
C ASP A 167 -12.06 -10.28 -12.41
N VAL A 168 -11.80 -10.77 -11.19
CA VAL A 168 -10.48 -11.26 -10.74
C VAL A 168 -10.13 -12.63 -11.32
N SER A 169 -10.72 -13.02 -12.45
CA SER A 169 -10.45 -14.30 -13.14
C SER A 169 -9.04 -14.43 -13.74
N LYS A 170 -8.09 -13.56 -13.36
CA LYS A 170 -6.71 -13.53 -13.91
C LYS A 170 -5.58 -13.47 -12.87
N ILE A 171 -5.82 -13.74 -11.59
CA ILE A 171 -4.70 -13.91 -10.64
C ILE A 171 -4.18 -15.34 -10.78
N GLN A 172 -3.22 -15.46 -11.70
CA GLN A 172 -2.46 -16.68 -11.96
C GLN A 172 -1.72 -17.11 -10.69
N LYS A 173 -1.92 -18.37 -10.31
CA LYS A 173 -1.15 -19.10 -9.30
C LYS A 173 0.35 -18.88 -9.53
N GLN A 174 1.07 -18.30 -8.57
CA GLN A 174 2.50 -18.54 -8.45
C GLN A 174 2.70 -19.81 -7.62
N PRO A 175 3.34 -20.86 -8.16
CA PRO A 175 3.70 -22.03 -7.38
C PRO A 175 4.91 -21.68 -6.49
N ALA A 176 4.80 -22.00 -5.21
CA ALA A 176 5.98 -22.23 -4.38
C ALA A 176 6.64 -23.53 -4.86
N GLN A 177 7.80 -23.43 -5.52
CA GLN A 177 8.77 -24.53 -5.71
C GLN A 177 10.16 -23.88 -5.92
N GLY A 178 11.25 -24.37 -5.32
CA GLY A 178 11.41 -25.61 -4.56
C GLY A 178 12.75 -25.70 -3.86
#